data_AF-A0A6P8FQR7-F1
#
_entry.id   AF-A0A6P8FQR7-F1
#
_cell.length_a   1.000
_cell.length_b   1.000
_cell.length_c   1.000
_cell.angle_alpha   90.00
_cell.angle_beta   90.00
_cell.angle_gamma   90.00
#
_symmetry.space_group_name_H-M   'P 1'
#
loop_
_entity.id
_entity.type
_entity.pdbx_description
1 polymer ?
#
loop_
_entity_poly.entity_id
_entity_poly.type
_entity_poly.pdbx_seq_one_letter_code
_entity_poly.pdbx_strand_id
1 'polypeptide(L)'
;MFNMDRANAEEFFEVYKGVVTEYTGMVAELCSGPCMALEIHASEAPRTFREFCGPADPEIARHLRPSTLRALYGKNKVHNAVHCTDLPEDSVLEVQYFFKILDG
;
A
#
# COMPACT_ATOMS: atom_id res chain seq x y z
N MET A 1 -6.82 -10.04 9.74
CA MET A 1 -6.85 -8.58 9.95
C MET A 1 -5.69 -8.25 10.86
N PHE A 2 -4.91 -7.25 10.51
CA PHE A 2 -3.70 -6.85 11.24
C PHE A 2 -3.94 -5.53 11.95
N ASN A 3 -3.36 -5.36 13.14
CA ASN A 3 -3.24 -4.06 13.78
C ASN A 3 -1.74 -3.76 13.86
N MET A 4 -1.30 -2.75 13.13
CA MET A 4 0.12 -2.43 13.01
C MET A 4 0.53 -1.51 14.15
N ASP A 5 1.49 -1.94 14.97
CA ASP A 5 2.19 -1.00 15.83
C ASP A 5 3.12 -0.11 14.99
N ARG A 6 3.65 0.93 15.64
CA ARG A 6 4.49 1.92 14.95
C ARG A 6 5.80 1.31 14.44
N ALA A 7 6.41 0.39 15.17
CA ALA A 7 7.69 -0.19 14.78
C ALA A 7 7.51 -1.03 13.51
N ASN A 8 6.48 -1.87 13.47
CA ASN A 8 6.16 -2.71 12.32
C ASN A 8 5.74 -1.89 11.10
N ALA A 9 4.99 -0.81 11.29
CA ALA A 9 4.62 0.08 10.18
C ALA A 9 5.83 0.87 9.63
N GLU A 10 6.74 1.31 10.50
CA GLU A 10 7.97 2.00 10.08
C GLU A 10 8.92 1.07 9.32
N GLU A 11 9.03 -0.20 9.74
CA GLU A 11 9.78 -1.25 9.05
C GLU A 11 9.15 -1.59 7.70
N PHE A 12 7.83 -1.83 7.66
CA PHE A 12 7.12 -2.12 6.42
C PHE A 12 7.30 -1.02 5.36
N PHE A 13 7.28 0.25 5.77
CA PHE A 13 7.46 1.38 4.87
C PHE A 13 8.89 1.91 4.77
N GLU A 14 9.90 1.19 5.28
CA GLU A 14 11.28 1.69 5.39
C GLU A 14 11.82 2.23 4.06
N VAL A 15 11.52 1.55 2.95
CA VAL A 15 11.95 1.95 1.59
C VAL A 15 11.45 3.33 1.16
N TYR A 16 10.36 3.83 1.76
CA TYR A 16 9.80 5.15 1.46
C TYR A 16 10.38 6.26 2.35
N LYS A 17 11.14 5.91 3.39
CA LYS A 17 11.68 6.86 4.37
C LYS A 17 12.70 7.80 3.72
N GLY A 18 12.37 9.09 3.70
CA GLY A 18 13.18 10.12 3.05
C GLY A 18 13.07 10.15 1.52
N VAL A 19 12.30 9.24 0.91
CA VAL A 19 12.00 9.22 -0.54
C VAL A 19 10.72 9.98 -0.84
N VAL A 20 9.69 9.79 -0.02
CA VAL A 20 8.39 10.47 -0.16
C VAL A 20 8.11 11.35 1.05
N THR A 21 7.51 12.52 0.81
CA THR A 21 7.17 13.48 1.86
C THR A 21 6.07 12.99 2.81
N GLU A 22 5.26 12.05 2.33
CA GLU A 22 4.09 11.50 2.99
C GLU A 22 4.44 10.37 3.97
N TYR A 23 5.70 9.92 4.05
CA TYR A 23 6.14 8.75 4.83
C TYR A 23 5.59 8.74 6.26
N THR A 24 5.77 9.85 7.00
CA THR A 24 5.29 9.94 8.39
C THR A 24 3.76 9.82 8.48
N GLY A 25 3.03 10.33 7.49
CA GLY A 25 1.59 10.18 7.38
C GLY A 25 1.16 8.76 7.04
N MET A 26 1.87 8.09 6.14
CA MET A 26 1.61 6.69 5.76
C MET A 26 1.75 5.74 6.95
N VAL A 27 2.82 5.90 7.73
CA VAL A 27 3.04 5.13 8.97
C VAL A 27 1.91 5.39 9.97
N ALA A 28 1.58 6.67 10.21
CA ALA A 28 0.53 7.03 11.15
C ALA A 28 -0.85 6.48 10.74
N GLU A 29 -1.17 6.50 9.45
CA GLU A 29 -2.42 5.97 8.91
C GLU A 29 -2.50 4.45 9.05
N LEU A 30 -1.43 3.72 8.73
CA LEU A 30 -1.40 2.27 8.87
C LEU A 30 -1.54 1.81 10.33
N CYS A 31 -1.07 2.60 11.28
CA CYS A 31 -1.25 2.36 12.73
C CYS A 31 -2.61 2.83 13.28
N SER A 32 -3.41 3.56 12.51
CA SER A 32 -4.62 4.21 13.03
C SER A 32 -5.77 3.24 13.33
N GLY A 33 -5.68 2.01 12.84
CA GLY A 33 -6.71 1.00 13.03
C GLY A 33 -6.38 -0.32 12.34
N PRO A 34 -7.34 -1.27 12.33
CA PRO A 34 -7.14 -2.56 11.70
C PRO A 34 -7.06 -2.43 10.17
N CYS A 35 -6.14 -3.18 9.57
CA CYS A 35 -6.00 -3.29 8.12
C CYS A 35 -6.18 -4.73 7.63
N MET A 36 -6.50 -4.86 6.35
CA MET A 36 -6.53 -6.14 5.64
C MET A 36 -5.33 -6.21 4.71
N ALA A 37 -4.49 -7.23 4.90
CA ALA A 37 -3.48 -7.62 3.91
C ALA A 37 -4.01 -8.80 3.10
N LEU A 38 -3.75 -8.80 1.78
CA LEU A 38 -4.21 -9.81 0.84
C LEU A 38 -3.04 -10.21 -0.08
N GLU A 39 -2.75 -11.49 -0.19
CA GLU A 39 -1.85 -12.03 -1.23
C GLU A 39 -2.65 -12.23 -2.52
N ILE A 40 -2.23 -11.55 -3.60
CA ILE A 40 -2.93 -11.54 -4.88
C ILE A 40 -2.22 -12.45 -5.89
N HIS A 41 -2.94 -13.44 -6.41
CA HIS A 41 -2.44 -14.35 -7.44
C HIS A 41 -3.07 -14.04 -8.80
N ALA A 42 -2.23 -13.74 -9.78
CA ALA A 42 -2.62 -13.53 -11.18
C ALA A 42 -1.38 -13.65 -12.08
N SER A 43 -1.60 -13.77 -13.39
CA SER A 43 -0.51 -13.59 -14.37
C SER A 43 -0.03 -12.14 -14.30
N GLU A 44 1.28 -11.92 -14.14
CA GLU A 44 1.85 -10.58 -13.93
C GLU A 44 1.17 -9.82 -12.78
N ALA A 45 0.91 -10.51 -11.65
CA ALA A 45 0.14 -9.97 -10.52
C ALA A 45 0.59 -8.57 -10.05
N PRO A 46 1.90 -8.28 -9.86
CA PRO A 46 2.33 -6.95 -9.43
C PRO A 46 1.92 -5.85 -10.42
N ARG A 47 2.06 -6.11 -11.72
CA ARG A 47 1.73 -5.14 -12.77
C ARG A 47 0.21 -4.94 -12.86
N THR A 48 -0.54 -6.03 -13.01
CA THR A 48 -1.98 -6.00 -13.22
C THR A 48 -2.73 -5.43 -12.02
N PHE A 49 -2.30 -5.76 -10.79
CA PHE A 49 -2.91 -5.23 -9.59
C PHE A 49 -2.60 -3.74 -9.38
N ARG A 50 -1.39 -3.29 -9.74
CA ARG A 50 -1.04 -1.86 -9.70
C ARG A 50 -1.86 -1.04 -10.71
N GLU A 51 -2.07 -1.57 -11.92
CA GLU A 51 -2.96 -0.97 -12.91
C GLU A 51 -4.40 -0.84 -12.38
N PHE A 52 -4.89 -1.86 -11.67
CA PHE A 52 -6.20 -1.86 -11.03
C PHE A 52 -6.31 -0.85 -9.88
N CYS A 53 -5.25 -0.71 -9.07
CA CYS A 53 -5.18 0.28 -8.00
C CYS A 53 -5.14 1.72 -8.51
N GLY A 54 -4.44 1.94 -9.63
CA GLY A 54 -4.27 3.25 -10.25
C GLY A 54 -3.15 4.11 -9.62
N PRO A 55 -2.98 5.36 -10.09
CA PRO A 55 -1.95 6.28 -9.59
C PRO A 55 -2.00 6.46 -8.07
N ALA A 56 -0.82 6.59 -7.43
CA ALA A 56 -0.70 6.72 -5.97
C ALA A 56 -1.45 7.93 -5.40
N ASP A 57 -1.53 9.03 -6.15
CA ASP A 57 -2.32 10.20 -5.81
C ASP A 57 -3.77 10.03 -6.32
N PRO A 58 -4.78 9.96 -5.42
CA PRO A 58 -6.18 9.85 -5.80
C PRO A 58 -6.68 10.97 -6.71
N GLU A 59 -6.14 12.19 -6.60
CA GLU A 59 -6.51 13.30 -7.47
C GLU A 59 -6.05 13.05 -8.90
N ILE A 60 -4.80 12.62 -9.08
CA ILE A 60 -4.27 12.21 -10.38
C ILE A 60 -5.04 11.00 -10.91
N ALA A 61 -5.34 10.03 -10.05
CA ALA A 61 -6.10 8.84 -10.40
C ALA A 61 -7.50 9.20 -10.96
N ARG A 62 -8.22 10.11 -10.32
CA ARG A 62 -9.54 10.59 -10.80
C ARG A 62 -9.46 11.22 -12.19
N HIS A 63 -8.41 11.98 -12.47
CA HIS A 63 -8.25 12.64 -13.77
C HIS A 63 -7.81 11.67 -14.88
N LEU A 64 -6.85 10.79 -14.60
CA LEU A 64 -6.22 9.94 -15.63
C LEU A 64 -6.89 8.57 -15.79
N ARG A 65 -7.44 8.01 -14.71
CA ARG A 65 -7.94 6.62 -14.61
C ARG A 65 -9.12 6.53 -13.63
N PRO A 66 -10.27 7.15 -13.94
CA PRO A 66 -11.37 7.38 -12.97
C PRO A 66 -12.04 6.11 -12.41
N SER A 67 -11.85 4.96 -13.05
CA SER A 67 -12.40 3.67 -12.61
C SER A 67 -11.49 2.87 -11.68
N THR A 68 -10.31 3.38 -11.33
CA THR A 68 -9.34 2.68 -10.46
C THR A 68 -9.71 2.79 -8.98
N LEU A 69 -9.22 1.86 -8.14
CA LEU A 69 -9.55 1.84 -6.71
C LEU A 69 -9.19 3.16 -6.01
N ARG A 70 -8.00 3.70 -6.25
CA ARG A 70 -7.55 4.97 -5.64
C ARG A 70 -8.38 6.15 -6.15
N ALA A 71 -8.84 6.13 -7.40
CA ALA A 71 -9.71 7.17 -7.93
C ALA A 71 -11.09 7.19 -7.24
N LEU A 72 -11.68 6.00 -7.07
CA LEU A 72 -13.03 5.83 -6.53
C LEU A 72 -13.09 6.03 -5.01
N TYR A 73 -12.08 5.55 -4.28
CA TYR A 73 -12.15 5.45 -2.81
C TYR A 73 -11.07 6.25 -2.07
N GLY A 74 -10.02 6.70 -2.77
CA GLY A 74 -8.93 7.47 -2.17
C GLY A 74 -9.31 8.92 -1.89
N LYS A 75 -8.98 9.41 -0.70
CA LYS A 75 -9.26 10.79 -0.27
C LYS A 75 -8.10 11.73 -0.57
N ASN A 76 -6.89 11.33 -0.21
CA ASN A 76 -5.64 12.06 -0.45
C ASN A 76 -4.47 11.06 -0.52
N LYS A 77 -3.24 11.54 -0.72
CA LYS A 77 -2.06 10.68 -0.87
C LYS A 77 -1.78 9.76 0.32
N VAL A 78 -2.12 10.18 1.54
CA VAL A 78 -1.97 9.35 2.76
C VAL A 78 -3.15 8.37 2.87
N HIS A 79 -4.37 8.88 2.72
CA HIS A 79 -5.61 8.09 2.79
C HIS A 79 -6.02 7.63 1.38
N ASN A 80 -5.16 6.85 0.74
CA ASN A 80 -5.32 6.45 -0.67
C ASN A 80 -6.22 5.22 -0.87
N ALA A 81 -6.84 4.71 0.20
CA ALA A 81 -7.70 3.52 0.28
C ALA A 81 -7.01 2.16 0.07
N VAL A 82 -5.97 2.07 -0.78
CA VAL A 82 -5.24 0.83 -1.01
C VAL A 82 -3.74 1.08 -1.23
N HIS A 83 -2.94 0.40 -0.42
CA HIS A 83 -1.53 0.21 -0.67
C HIS A 83 -1.34 -1.02 -1.57
N CYS A 84 -0.44 -0.91 -2.55
CA CYS A 84 0.01 -2.02 -3.38
C CYS A 84 1.49 -1.82 -3.67
N THR A 85 2.24 -2.91 -3.79
CA THR A 85 3.68 -2.88 -4.02
C THR A 85 4.03 -2.11 -5.30
N ASP A 86 4.89 -1.10 -5.17
CA ASP A 86 5.33 -0.23 -6.28
C ASP A 86 6.60 -0.74 -6.98
N LEU A 87 7.31 -1.70 -6.40
CA LEU A 87 8.50 -2.32 -6.97
C LEU A 87 8.28 -3.84 -7.12
N PRO A 88 8.43 -4.42 -8.33
CA PRO A 88 8.23 -5.85 -8.53
C PRO A 88 9.07 -6.72 -7.58
N GLU A 89 10.28 -6.25 -7.26
CA GLU A 89 11.23 -6.94 -6.39
C GLU A 89 10.74 -7.04 -4.94
N ASP A 90 9.97 -6.06 -4.48
CA ASP A 90 9.49 -5.95 -3.09
C ASP A 90 8.24 -6.80 -2.82
N SER A 91 7.54 -7.24 -3.87
CA SER A 91 6.25 -7.92 -3.73
C SER A 91 6.35 -9.16 -2.84
N VAL A 92 7.43 -9.93 -2.99
CA VAL A 92 7.68 -11.14 -2.19
C VAL A 92 8.05 -10.79 -0.75
N LEU A 93 8.80 -9.71 -0.54
CA LEU A 93 9.22 -9.26 0.79
C LEU A 93 8.01 -8.78 1.60
N GLU A 94 7.15 -7.96 1.00
CA GLU A 94 5.92 -7.45 1.64
C GLU A 94 4.97 -8.60 2.03
N VAL A 95 4.77 -9.58 1.14
CA VAL A 95 3.94 -10.77 1.43
C VAL A 95 4.55 -11.58 2.58
N GLN A 96 5.86 -11.82 2.57
CA GLN A 96 6.53 -12.54 3.66
C GLN A 96 6.48 -11.79 4.99
N TYR A 97 6.57 -10.45 4.95
CA TYR A 97 6.47 -9.63 6.13
C TYR A 97 5.13 -9.85 6.84
N PHE A 98 4.02 -9.71 6.12
CA PHE A 98 2.69 -9.92 6.71
C PHE A 98 2.42 -11.37 7.12
N PHE A 99 2.68 -12.34 6.23
CA PHE A 99 2.19 -13.71 6.42
C PHE A 99 3.21 -14.69 7.02
N LYS A 100 4.43 -14.25 7.32
CA LYS A 100 5.45 -15.09 7.99
C LYS A 100 6.11 -14.43 9.20
N ILE A 101 6.27 -13.10 9.18
CA ILE A 101 6.96 -12.37 10.26
C ILE A 101 5.95 -11.83 11.27
N LEU A 102 4.87 -11.18 10.80
CA LEU A 102 3.85 -10.61 11.69
C LEU A 102 2.82 -11.63 12.19
N ASP A 103 2.45 -12.60 11.35
CA ASP A 103 1.49 -13.67 11.70
C ASP A 103 2.15 -14.89 12.40
N GLY A 104 3.48 -14.93 12.48
CA GLY A 104 4.27 -16.02 13.09
C GLY A 104 4.54 -15.79 14.57
#